data_AF-A0A953UXG4-F1
#
_entry.id   AF-A0A953UXG4-F1
#
_cell.length_a   1.000
_cell.length_b   1.000
_cell.length_c   1.000
_cell.angle_alpha   90.00
_cell.angle_beta   90.00
_cell.angle_gamma   90.00
#
_symmetry.space_group_name_H-M   'P 1'
#
loop_
_entity.id
_entity.type
_entity.pdbx_description
1 polymer ?
#
loop_
_entity_poly.entity_id
_entity_poly.type
_entity_poly.pdbx_seq_one_letter_code
_entity_poly.pdbx_strand_id
1 'polypeptide(L)'
;MNLEDELRAALRRDNPSPGFAERVVARAQSSARPARAIPRMMWAAAIAALLVIGFSTAYEYREMKAERASRDAVVALRIAADKLNIARERVLRRETPADTREN
;
A
#
# COMPACT_ATOMS: atom_id res chain seq x y z
N MET A 1 23.82 2.55 -2.06
CA MET A 1 23.48 1.19 -2.54
C MET A 1 22.47 1.40 -3.66
N ASN A 2 22.77 0.90 -4.86
CA ASN A 2 22.00 1.17 -6.07
C ASN A 2 21.40 -0.15 -6.57
N LEU A 3 20.06 -0.22 -6.58
CA LEU A 3 19.31 -1.44 -6.85
C LEU A 3 19.56 -1.96 -8.27
N GLU A 4 19.68 -1.05 -9.24
CA GLU A 4 20.00 -1.36 -10.62
C GLU A 4 21.36 -2.08 -10.77
N ASP A 5 22.35 -1.71 -9.97
CA ASP A 5 23.68 -2.32 -10.02
C ASP A 5 23.68 -3.73 -9.42
N GLU A 6 22.92 -3.94 -8.34
CA GLU A 6 22.72 -5.25 -7.71
C GLU A 6 21.95 -6.20 -8.62
N LEU A 7 20.90 -5.72 -9.29
CA LEU A 7 20.13 -6.51 -10.24
C LEU A 7 20.98 -6.88 -11.47
N ARG A 8 21.79 -5.93 -11.96
CA ARG A 8 22.70 -6.17 -13.09
C ARG A 8 23.81 -7.16 -12.74
N ALA A 9 24.31 -7.13 -11.50
CA ALA A 9 25.26 -8.11 -11.00
C ALA A 9 24.62 -9.50 -10.84
N ALA A 10 23.39 -9.56 -10.30
CA ALA A 10 22.66 -10.81 -10.09
C ALA A 10 22.21 -11.48 -11.40
N LEU A 11 21.86 -10.70 -12.43
CA LEU A 11 21.47 -11.22 -13.75
C LEU A 11 22.65 -11.43 -14.69
N ARG A 12 23.90 -11.18 -14.25
CA ARG A 12 25.07 -11.41 -15.08
C ARG A 12 25.15 -12.89 -15.43
N ARG A 13 25.17 -13.19 -16.72
CA ARG A 13 25.22 -14.57 -17.21
C ARG A 13 26.55 -15.20 -16.83
N ASP A 14 26.49 -16.21 -15.95
CA ASP A 14 27.63 -17.02 -15.57
C ASP A 14 27.67 -18.30 -16.41
N ASN A 15 28.86 -18.75 -16.79
CA ASN A 15 29.01 -19.94 -17.62
C ASN A 15 28.92 -21.18 -16.73
N PRO A 16 27.88 -22.02 -16.87
CA PRO A 16 27.75 -23.18 -16.00
C PRO A 16 28.89 -24.18 -16.21
N SER A 17 29.21 -24.92 -15.15
CA SER A 17 30.21 -26.00 -15.19
C SER A 17 29.91 -27.02 -16.30
N PRO A 18 30.93 -27.65 -16.92
CA PRO A 18 30.73 -28.80 -17.79
C PRO A 18 29.85 -29.87 -17.10
N GLY A 19 28.90 -30.46 -17.84
CA GLY A 19 27.96 -31.44 -17.28
C GLY A 19 26.70 -30.86 -16.62
N PHE A 20 26.57 -29.52 -16.51
CA PHE A 20 25.39 -28.89 -15.90
C PHE A 20 24.12 -29.15 -16.69
N ALA A 21 24.18 -29.03 -18.02
CA ALA A 21 23.05 -29.26 -18.90
C ALA A 21 22.53 -30.70 -18.75
N GLU A 22 23.43 -31.68 -18.73
CA GLU A 22 23.11 -33.10 -18.54
C GLU A 22 22.44 -33.34 -17.18
N ARG A 23 22.93 -32.72 -16.10
CA ARG A 23 22.32 -32.83 -14.78
C ARG A 23 20.93 -32.21 -14.71
N VAL A 24 20.72 -31.05 -15.35
CA VAL A 24 19.41 -30.39 -15.40
C VAL A 24 18.41 -31.21 -16.21
N VAL A 25 18.82 -31.72 -17.38
CA VAL A 25 17.99 -32.57 -18.23
C VAL A 25 17.63 -33.87 -17.51
N ALA A 26 18.60 -34.54 -16.89
CA ALA A 26 18.36 -35.75 -16.10
C ALA A 26 17.39 -35.48 -14.94
N ARG A 27 17.55 -34.34 -14.24
CA ARG A 27 16.64 -33.95 -13.16
C ARG A 27 15.23 -33.67 -13.69
N ALA A 28 15.08 -32.92 -14.77
CA ALA A 28 13.78 -32.60 -15.37
C ALA A 28 13.01 -33.86 -15.77
N GLN A 29 13.69 -34.83 -16.39
CA GLN A 29 13.10 -36.12 -16.75
C GLN A 29 12.73 -36.95 -15.50
N SER A 30 13.55 -36.92 -14.44
CA SER A 30 13.25 -37.63 -13.18
C SER A 30 12.07 -37.02 -12.41
N SER A 31 11.85 -35.71 -12.53
CA SER A 31 10.73 -34.98 -11.93
C SER A 31 9.41 -35.16 -12.71
N ALA A 32 9.44 -35.78 -13.90
CA ALA A 32 8.25 -36.19 -14.64
C ALA A 32 7.54 -37.42 -14.03
N ARG A 33 7.98 -37.88 -12.84
CA ARG A 33 7.14 -38.76 -12.02
C ARG A 33 5.82 -38.04 -11.76
N PRO A 34 4.66 -38.68 -11.98
CA PRO A 34 3.38 -38.06 -11.66
C PRO A 34 3.44 -37.67 -10.19
N ALA A 35 3.39 -36.37 -9.91
CA ALA A 35 3.21 -35.87 -8.56
C ALA A 35 2.03 -36.66 -7.98
N ARG A 36 2.26 -37.36 -6.86
CA ARG A 36 1.23 -38.17 -6.19
C ARG A 36 -0.06 -37.38 -6.25
N ALA A 37 -1.06 -37.91 -6.96
CA ALA A 37 -2.28 -37.19 -7.24
C ALA A 37 -2.88 -36.75 -5.91
N ILE A 38 -2.70 -35.48 -5.58
CA ILE A 38 -3.25 -34.90 -4.38
C ILE A 38 -4.76 -34.98 -4.59
N PRO A 39 -5.52 -35.68 -3.72
CA PRO A 39 -6.95 -35.84 -3.91
C PRO A 39 -7.57 -34.46 -4.11
N ARG A 40 -8.43 -34.30 -5.13
CA ARG A 40 -9.06 -32.99 -5.49
C ARG A 40 -9.66 -32.26 -4.29
N MET A 41 -10.04 -33.00 -3.24
CA MET A 41 -10.55 -32.49 -1.97
C MET A 41 -9.52 -31.67 -1.16
N MET A 42 -8.23 -31.98 -1.23
CA MET A 42 -7.16 -31.20 -0.58
C MET A 42 -6.93 -29.84 -1.25
N TRP A 43 -7.11 -29.74 -2.57
CA TRP A 43 -7.05 -28.46 -3.27
C TRP A 43 -8.21 -27.53 -2.88
N ALA A 44 -9.40 -28.08 -2.66
CA ALA A 44 -10.54 -27.32 -2.15
C ALA A 44 -10.29 -26.77 -0.73
N ALA A 45 -9.68 -27.58 0.15
CA ALA A 45 -9.30 -27.14 1.49
C ALA A 45 -8.22 -26.05 1.47
N ALA A 46 -7.24 -26.14 0.58
CA ALA A 46 -6.20 -25.12 0.44
C ALA A 46 -6.75 -23.77 -0.03
N ILE A 47 -7.68 -23.77 -1.00
CA ILE A 47 -8.36 -22.56 -1.48
C ILE A 47 -9.23 -21.95 -0.36
N ALA A 48 -9.96 -22.77 0.38
CA ALA A 48 -10.77 -22.31 1.51
C ALA A 48 -9.92 -21.68 2.62
N ALA A 49 -8.77 -22.27 2.97
CA ALA A 49 -7.85 -21.72 3.95
C ALA A 49 -7.27 -20.36 3.50
N LEU A 50 -6.90 -20.24 2.21
CA LEU A 50 -6.43 -18.98 1.62
C LEU A 50 -7.51 -17.89 1.66
N LEU A 51 -8.77 -18.25 1.40
CA LEU A 51 -9.91 -17.32 1.48
C LEU A 51 -10.15 -16.87 2.92
N VAL A 52 -10.09 -17.76 3.92
CA VAL A 52 -10.27 -17.42 5.34
C VAL A 52 -9.17 -16.48 5.84
N ILE A 53 -7.91 -16.77 5.49
CA ILE A 53 -6.78 -15.91 5.84
C ILE A 53 -6.90 -14.54 5.13
N GLY A 54 -7.25 -14.53 3.85
CA GLY A 54 -7.49 -13.29 3.10
C GLY A 54 -8.64 -12.45 3.68
N PHE A 55 -9.75 -13.09 4.09
CA PHE A 55 -10.89 -12.40 4.69
C PHE A 55 -10.58 -11.82 6.07
N SER A 56 -9.77 -12.49 6.90
CA SER A 56 -9.36 -11.96 8.21
C SER A 56 -8.57 -10.65 8.09
N THR A 57 -7.70 -10.53 7.08
CA THR A 57 -6.94 -9.28 6.84
C THR A 57 -7.79 -8.16 6.21
N ALA A 58 -8.89 -8.50 5.55
CA ALA A 58 -9.77 -7.54 4.89
C ALA A 58 -10.73 -6.84 5.87
N TYR A 59 -11.12 -7.51 6.97
CA TYR A 59 -12.01 -6.91 7.97
C TYR A 59 -11.32 -5.89 8.87
N GLU A 60 -10.05 -6.11 9.24
CA GLU A 60 -9.28 -5.13 10.03
C GLU A 60 -8.86 -3.90 9.21
N TYR A 61 -8.98 -3.94 7.89
CA TYR A 61 -8.61 -2.82 7.02
C TYR A 61 -9.63 -1.67 6.99
N ARG A 62 -10.83 -1.85 7.58
CA ARG A 62 -11.85 -0.79 7.66
C ARG A 62 -11.67 0.15 8.85
N GLU A 63 -11.08 -0.29 9.95
CA GLU A 63 -10.91 0.57 11.13
C GLU A 63 -9.70 1.50 11.04
N MET A 64 -8.57 1.06 10.47
CA MET A 64 -7.35 1.89 10.44
C MET A 64 -7.35 3.04 9.41
N LYS A 65 -8.29 3.07 8.45
CA LYS A 65 -8.42 4.18 7.48
C LYS A 65 -9.25 5.35 7.98
N ALA A 66 -10.05 5.17 9.04
CA ALA A 66 -10.81 6.27 9.63
C ALA A 66 -9.88 7.26 10.36
N GLU A 67 -8.88 6.77 11.10
CA GLU A 67 -8.04 7.61 11.96
C GLU A 67 -7.03 8.50 11.23
N ARG A 68 -6.67 8.17 9.98
CA ARG A 68 -5.74 8.99 9.18
C ARG A 68 -6.47 10.09 8.42
N ALA A 69 -7.67 9.82 7.90
CA ALA A 69 -8.49 10.84 7.25
C ALA A 69 -9.01 11.91 8.22
N SER A 70 -9.28 11.53 9.48
CA SER A 70 -9.74 12.49 10.50
C SER A 70 -8.68 13.52 10.88
N ARG A 71 -7.39 13.16 10.90
CA ARG A 71 -6.31 14.09 11.28
C ARG A 71 -6.16 15.22 10.28
N ASP A 72 -6.10 14.90 8.99
CA ASP A 72 -5.94 15.90 7.94
C ASP A 72 -7.19 16.80 7.82
N ALA A 73 -8.38 16.24 8.01
CA ALA A 73 -9.63 17.00 8.01
C ALA A 73 -9.69 18.00 9.18
N VAL A 74 -9.28 17.60 10.40
CA VAL A 74 -9.27 18.48 11.57
C VAL A 74 -8.26 19.61 11.42
N VAL A 75 -7.08 19.34 10.84
CA VAL A 75 -6.08 20.38 10.56
C VAL A 75 -6.59 21.37 9.51
N ALA A 76 -7.17 20.88 8.41
CA ALA A 76 -7.77 21.73 7.38
C ALA A 76 -8.92 22.59 7.94
N LEU A 77 -9.76 22.02 8.80
CA LEU A 77 -10.85 22.74 9.45
C LEU A 77 -10.35 23.85 10.38
N ARG A 78 -9.28 23.60 11.15
CA ARG A 78 -8.65 24.63 12.01
C ARG A 78 -8.11 25.79 11.19
N ILE A 79 -7.38 25.50 10.11
CA ILE A 79 -6.85 26.54 9.21
C ILE A 79 -7.99 27.33 8.57
N ALA A 80 -9.09 26.67 8.19
CA ALA A 80 -10.26 27.32 7.63
C ALA A 80 -10.96 28.22 8.66
N ALA A 81 -11.10 27.76 9.91
CA ALA A 81 -11.67 28.54 11.01
C ALA A 81 -10.83 29.78 11.31
N ASP A 82 -9.50 29.67 11.36
CA ASP A 82 -8.60 30.80 11.58
C ASP A 82 -8.71 31.84 10.46
N LYS A 83 -8.75 31.39 9.20
CA LYS A 83 -8.94 32.28 8.04
C LYS A 83 -10.31 32.98 8.06
N LEU A 84 -11.35 32.27 8.48
CA LEU A 84 -12.69 32.84 8.61
C LEU A 84 -12.72 33.92 9.70
N ASN A 85 -12.04 33.70 10.83
CA ASN A 85 -11.97 34.70 11.90
C ASN A 85 -11.23 35.96 11.44
N ILE A 86 -10.13 35.82 10.68
CA ILE A 86 -9.42 36.95 10.09
C ILE A 86 -10.30 37.72 9.10
N ALA A 87 -11.05 37.01 8.25
CA ALA A 87 -11.98 37.64 7.32
C ALA A 87 -13.08 38.41 8.07
N ARG A 88 -13.63 37.82 9.14
CA ARG A 88 -14.63 38.45 10.01
C ARG A 88 -14.10 39.72 10.66
N GLU A 89 -12.89 39.71 11.20
CA GLU A 89 -12.26 40.91 11.77
C GLU A 89 -12.03 42.02 10.74
N ARG A 90 -11.67 41.66 9.50
CA ARG A 90 -11.52 42.64 8.41
C ARG A 90 -12.85 43.25 7.99
N VAL A 91 -13.92 42.45 7.99
CA VAL A 91 -15.28 42.93 7.71
C VAL A 91 -15.75 43.84 8.83
N LEU A 92 -15.64 43.43 10.10
CA LEU A 92 -16.01 44.25 11.26
C LEU A 92 -15.22 45.57 11.33
N ARG A 93 -13.93 45.54 10.97
CA ARG A 93 -13.09 46.73 10.89
C ARG A 93 -13.48 47.66 9.73
N ARG A 94 -14.05 47.12 8.63
CA ARG A 94 -14.61 47.91 7.53
C ARG A 94 -16.01 48.43 7.83
N GLU A 95 -16.77 47.70 8.62
CA GLU A 95 -18.11 48.05 9.11
C GLU A 95 -18.09 48.94 10.36
N THR A 96 -16.92 49.41 10.80
CA THR A 96 -16.82 50.56 11.70
C THR A 96 -16.64 51.83 10.84
N PRO A 97 -17.70 52.39 10.24
CA PRO A 97 -17.61 53.74 9.71
C PRO A 97 -17.34 54.67 10.88
N ALA A 98 -16.53 55.69 10.61
CA ALA A 98 -16.36 56.84 11.46
C ALA A 98 -17.70 57.55 11.64
N ASP A 99 -18.52 57.07 12.57
CA ASP A 99 -19.57 57.86 13.18
C ASP A 99 -19.03 58.36 14.52
N THR A 100 -18.45 59.55 14.49
CA THR A 100 -18.58 60.61 15.51
C THR A 100 -17.57 61.70 15.16
N ARG A 101 -18.06 62.73 14.47
CA ARG A 101 -17.80 64.15 14.78
C ARG A 101 -18.65 65.00 13.85
N GLU A 102 -19.92 65.14 14.22
CA GLU A 102 -20.54 66.46 14.23
C GLU A 102 -19.73 67.34 15.18
N ASN A 103 -19.08 68.37 14.65
CA ASN A 103 -19.23 69.78 15.02
C ASN A 103 -18.40 70.64 14.05
#